data_AF-A0A8S9H5T0-F1
#
_entry.id   AF-A0A8S9H5T0-F1
#
_cell.length_a   1.000
_cell.length_b   1.000
_cell.length_c   1.000
_cell.angle_alpha   90.00
_cell.angle_beta   90.00
_cell.angle_gamma   90.00
#
_symmetry.space_group_name_H-M   'P 1'
#
loop_
_entity.id
_entity.type
_entity.pdbx_description
1 polymer ?
#
loop_
_entity_poly.entity_id
_entity_poly.type
_entity_poly.pdbx_seq_one_letter_code
_entity_poly.pdbx_strand_id
1 'polypeptide(L)'
;MESLHIPRGVRRVLFRTSNTDKRLMFKKEFDSSFSGFMTDGAKWLVDNTDIKLVGLDYLSFAAFDESPATHKVILRGRDIIPVEALKLDGVEAGMYSLHCLPLRLVGAEGAPTRCILIK
;
A
#
# COMPACT_ATOMS: atom_id res chain seq x y z
N MET A 1 3.08 -0.92 13.67
CA MET A 1 3.96 -1.36 12.56
C MET A 1 5.24 -2.03 13.04
N GLU A 2 5.77 -1.66 14.20
CA GLU A 2 6.98 -2.24 14.81
C GLU A 2 7.05 -3.78 14.86
N SER A 3 5.96 -4.42 15.26
CA SER A 3 5.88 -5.89 15.41
C SER A 3 6.08 -6.68 14.12
N LEU A 4 6.06 -6.03 12.95
CA LEU A 4 6.30 -6.70 11.67
C LEU A 4 7.79 -6.96 11.40
N HIS A 5 8.69 -6.38 12.20
CA HIS A 5 10.14 -6.57 12.10
C HIS A 5 10.67 -6.45 10.65
N ILE A 6 10.19 -5.43 9.92
CA ILE A 6 10.57 -5.21 8.52
C ILE A 6 12.09 -5.00 8.45
N PRO A 7 12.84 -5.86 7.73
CA PRO A 7 14.30 -5.74 7.68
C PRO A 7 14.76 -4.40 7.11
N ARG A 8 15.87 -3.87 7.65
CA ARG A 8 16.53 -2.69 7.09
C ARG A 8 16.97 -2.97 5.65
N GLY A 9 16.94 -1.94 4.80
CA GLY A 9 17.21 -2.07 3.37
C GLY A 9 16.02 -2.53 2.51
N VAL A 10 14.90 -2.99 3.10
CA VAL A 10 13.68 -3.26 2.34
C VAL A 10 13.08 -1.95 1.84
N ARG A 11 13.10 -1.76 0.51
CA ARG A 11 12.67 -0.53 -0.15
C ARG A 11 11.19 -0.53 -0.56
N ARG A 12 10.57 -1.69 -0.72
CA ARG A 12 9.21 -1.82 -1.24
C ARG A 12 8.50 -2.94 -0.48
N VAL A 13 7.31 -2.64 0.05
CA VAL A 13 6.50 -3.61 0.81
C VAL A 13 5.07 -3.55 0.32
N LEU A 14 4.49 -4.72 0.05
CA LEU A 14 3.07 -4.85 -0.24
C LEU A 14 2.42 -5.60 0.92
N PHE A 15 1.29 -5.09 1.39
CA PHE A 15 0.55 -5.66 2.50
C PHE A 15 -0.69 -6.35 1.94
N ARG A 16 -0.74 -7.67 2.07
CA ARG A 16 -1.99 -8.43 1.97
C ARG A 16 -2.66 -8.37 3.33
N THR A 17 -3.91 -7.96 3.36
CA THR A 17 -4.68 -7.76 4.59
C THR A 17 -5.95 -8.60 4.58
N SER A 18 -6.78 -8.43 5.61
CA SER A 18 -8.12 -9.03 5.64
C SER A 18 -9.02 -8.57 4.47
N ASN A 19 -8.65 -7.52 3.73
CA ASN A 19 -9.40 -7.06 2.55
C ASN A 19 -9.44 -8.13 1.45
N THR A 20 -8.31 -8.80 1.19
CA THR A 20 -8.23 -9.93 0.27
C THR A 20 -9.06 -11.10 0.79
N ASP A 21 -8.94 -11.44 2.07
CA ASP A 21 -9.68 -12.57 2.69
C ASP A 21 -11.20 -12.37 2.63
N LYS A 22 -11.66 -11.14 2.89
CA LYS A 22 -13.07 -10.72 2.78
C LYS A 22 -13.52 -10.52 1.32
N ARG A 23 -12.62 -10.70 0.35
CA ARG A 23 -12.86 -10.53 -1.09
C ARG A 23 -13.46 -9.16 -1.42
N LEU A 24 -13.04 -8.09 -0.72
CA LEU A 24 -13.66 -6.78 -0.85
C LEU A 24 -13.57 -6.23 -2.29
N MET A 25 -12.49 -6.50 -3.00
CA MET A 25 -12.32 -6.12 -4.42
C MET A 25 -13.29 -6.81 -5.39
N PHE A 26 -14.01 -7.85 -4.95
CA PHE A 26 -15.04 -8.53 -5.75
C PHE A 26 -16.47 -8.05 -5.41
N LYS A 27 -16.62 -7.24 -4.37
CA LYS A 27 -17.92 -6.61 -4.05
C LYS A 27 -18.14 -5.43 -4.99
N LYS A 28 -19.39 -5.21 -5.38
CA LYS A 28 -19.80 -4.04 -6.19
C LYS A 28 -19.80 -2.76 -5.36
N GLU A 29 -20.11 -2.88 -4.08
CA GLU A 29 -20.24 -1.77 -3.15
C GLU A 29 -18.93 -1.50 -2.42
N PHE A 30 -18.68 -0.23 -2.13
CA PHE A 30 -17.59 0.20 -1.27
C PHE A 30 -17.85 -0.25 0.18
N ASP A 31 -16.81 -0.77 0.83
CA ASP A 31 -16.86 -1.22 2.21
C ASP A 31 -15.89 -0.36 3.04
N SER A 32 -16.42 0.56 3.85
CA SER A 32 -15.62 1.49 4.66
C SER A 32 -14.92 0.81 5.85
N SER A 33 -15.23 -0.46 6.13
CA SER A 33 -14.62 -1.24 7.21
C SER A 33 -13.33 -1.96 6.79
N PHE A 34 -12.80 -1.63 5.62
CA PHE A 34 -11.55 -2.19 5.10
C PHE A 34 -10.37 -1.91 6.03
N SER A 35 -9.42 -2.83 6.05
CA SER A 35 -8.15 -2.64 6.74
C SER A 35 -7.30 -1.62 5.98
N GLY A 36 -6.87 -0.57 6.67
CA GLY A 36 -5.95 0.44 6.15
C GLY A 36 -4.97 0.91 7.22
N PHE A 37 -4.04 1.77 6.83
CA PHE A 37 -3.10 2.38 7.76
C PHE A 37 -3.77 3.47 8.59
N MET A 38 -3.58 3.36 9.91
CA MET A 38 -3.74 4.47 10.84
C MET A 38 -2.58 5.45 10.70
N THR A 39 -2.79 6.71 11.07
CA THR A 39 -1.80 7.78 10.92
C THR A 39 -0.51 7.47 11.70
N ASP A 40 -0.62 6.90 12.89
CA ASP A 40 0.52 6.50 13.74
C ASP A 40 1.33 5.35 13.12
N GLY A 41 0.66 4.37 12.51
CA GLY A 41 1.28 3.28 11.77
C GLY A 41 2.05 3.78 10.55
N ALA A 42 1.45 4.70 9.79
CA ALA A 42 2.13 5.34 8.66
C ALA A 42 3.35 6.16 9.10
N LYS A 43 3.23 6.92 10.20
CA LYS A 43 4.35 7.68 10.76
C LYS A 43 5.49 6.77 11.18
N TRP A 44 5.16 5.66 11.85
CA TRP A 44 6.16 4.69 12.26
C TRP A 44 6.94 4.14 11.06
N LEU A 45 6.26 3.82 9.94
CA LEU A 45 6.94 3.37 8.72
C LEU A 45 7.90 4.42 8.17
N VAL A 46 7.47 5.68 8.08
CA VAL A 46 8.28 6.79 7.57
C VAL A 46 9.55 6.99 8.40
N ASP A 47 9.41 6.93 9.72
CA ASP A 47 10.49 7.27 10.65
C ASP A 47 11.50 6.12 10.81
N ASN A 48 11.03 4.86 10.79
CA ASN A 48 11.81 3.70 11.25
C ASN A 48 12.24 2.74 10.14
N THR A 49 11.81 2.94 8.90
CA THR A 49 12.12 2.04 7.78
C THR A 49 12.79 2.75 6.61
N ASP A 50 13.33 1.97 5.68
CA ASP A 50 13.91 2.46 4.43
C ASP A 50 12.93 2.34 3.26
N ILE A 51 11.65 2.14 3.55
CA ILE A 51 10.60 1.94 2.55
C ILE A 51 10.45 3.20 1.68
N LYS A 52 10.22 2.98 0.40
CA LYS A 52 9.95 3.99 -0.65
C LYS A 52 8.72 3.65 -1.48
N LEU A 53 8.13 2.48 -1.28
CA LEU A 53 6.86 2.10 -1.87
C LEU A 53 6.06 1.25 -0.87
N VAL A 54 4.81 1.62 -0.65
CA VAL A 54 3.85 0.85 0.14
C VAL A 54 2.65 0.47 -0.71
N GLY A 55 2.34 -0.82 -0.78
CA GLY A 55 1.17 -1.32 -1.48
C GLY A 55 0.10 -1.84 -0.55
N LEU A 56 -1.17 -1.55 -0.83
CA LEU A 56 -2.30 -2.14 -0.12
C LEU A 56 -3.33 -2.76 -1.08
N ASP A 57 -4.03 -3.78 -0.59
CA ASP A 57 -4.95 -4.62 -1.34
C ASP A 57 -6.42 -4.15 -1.29
N TYR A 58 -6.64 -2.83 -1.25
CA TYR A 58 -7.97 -2.23 -1.39
C TYR A 58 -7.90 -0.80 -1.96
N LEU A 59 -9.07 -0.20 -2.20
CA LEU A 59 -9.23 1.09 -2.89
C LEU A 59 -8.57 2.30 -2.21
N SER A 60 -8.12 2.17 -0.97
CA SER A 60 -7.31 3.15 -0.25
C SER A 60 -6.26 2.43 0.60
N PHE A 61 -5.07 3.02 0.77
CA PHE A 61 -4.10 2.52 1.73
C PHE A 61 -4.34 3.04 3.15
N ALA A 62 -4.95 4.23 3.30
CA ALA A 62 -5.35 4.77 4.60
C ALA A 62 -6.66 4.15 5.06
N ALA A 63 -6.81 3.88 6.37
CA ALA A 63 -8.11 3.54 6.93
C ALA A 63 -9.13 4.67 6.65
N PHE A 64 -10.41 4.33 6.55
CA PHE A 64 -11.44 5.25 6.05
C PHE A 64 -11.53 6.55 6.86
N ASP A 65 -11.49 6.43 8.17
CA ASP A 65 -11.54 7.51 9.16
C ASP A 65 -10.22 8.29 9.30
N GLU A 66 -9.14 7.74 8.78
CA GLU A 66 -7.79 8.31 8.87
C GLU A 66 -7.37 9.05 7.58
N SER A 67 -8.16 8.93 6.52
CA SER A 67 -7.97 9.72 5.31
C SER A 67 -8.49 11.15 5.50
N PRO A 68 -7.74 12.20 5.11
CA PRO A 68 -6.48 12.19 4.36
C PRO A 68 -5.23 12.35 5.24
N ALA A 69 -5.33 12.22 6.56
CA ALA A 69 -4.20 12.45 7.48
C ALA A 69 -3.06 11.44 7.22
N THR A 70 -3.40 10.16 7.09
CA THR A 70 -2.46 9.10 6.73
C THR A 70 -1.81 9.35 5.36
N HIS A 71 -2.59 9.78 4.36
CA HIS A 71 -2.04 10.16 3.03
C HIS A 71 -0.99 11.27 3.16
N LYS A 72 -1.28 12.31 3.95
CA LYS A 72 -0.33 13.42 4.16
C LYS A 72 0.95 12.95 4.84
N VAL A 73 0.89 12.03 5.79
CA VAL A 73 2.09 11.47 6.45
C VAL A 73 2.97 10.75 5.44
N ILE A 74 2.39 9.85 4.64
CA ILE A 74 3.14 9.08 3.63
C ILE A 74 3.69 10.00 2.53
N LEU A 75 2.86 10.89 1.96
CA LEU A 75 3.26 11.72 0.82
C LEU A 75 4.25 12.85 1.19
N ARG A 76 4.21 13.34 2.44
CA ARG A 76 5.24 14.28 2.94
C ARG A 76 6.50 13.56 3.42
N GLY A 77 6.39 12.28 3.75
CA GLY A 77 7.48 11.48 4.29
C GLY A 77 8.35 10.89 3.19
N ARG A 78 9.65 11.21 3.21
CA ARG A 78 10.76 10.50 2.52
C ARG A 78 10.44 9.88 1.14
N ASP A 79 9.62 10.50 0.30
CA ASP A 79 9.25 10.02 -1.04
C ASP A 79 8.67 8.59 -1.05
N ILE A 80 7.81 8.24 -0.10
CA ILE A 80 7.11 6.95 -0.12
C ILE A 80 5.95 7.02 -1.12
N ILE A 81 5.98 6.12 -2.11
CA ILE A 81 4.95 6.01 -3.15
C ILE A 81 3.88 5.01 -2.70
N PRO A 82 2.62 5.44 -2.50
CA PRO A 82 1.53 4.50 -2.27
C PRO A 82 1.08 3.82 -3.57
N VAL A 83 0.69 2.55 -3.47
CA VAL A 83 0.03 1.79 -4.53
C VAL A 83 -1.23 1.15 -3.96
N GLU A 84 -2.38 1.56 -4.47
CA GLU A 84 -3.69 1.11 -4.00
C GLU A 84 -4.32 0.12 -4.99
N ALA A 85 -5.38 -0.54 -4.54
CA ALA A 85 -6.17 -1.51 -5.31
C ALA A 85 -5.35 -2.72 -5.83
N LEU A 86 -4.34 -3.15 -5.08
CA LEU A 86 -3.58 -4.35 -5.44
C LEU A 86 -4.45 -5.59 -5.33
N LYS A 87 -4.30 -6.50 -6.29
CA LYS A 87 -4.92 -7.82 -6.25
C LYS A 87 -3.89 -8.85 -5.82
N LEU A 88 -3.94 -9.25 -4.54
CA LEU A 88 -2.97 -10.16 -3.92
C LEU A 88 -3.55 -11.56 -3.61
N ASP A 89 -4.72 -11.90 -4.17
CA ASP A 89 -5.32 -13.24 -4.09
C ASP A 89 -4.31 -14.32 -4.50
N GLY A 90 -4.12 -15.34 -3.66
CA GLY A 90 -3.27 -16.49 -3.97
C GLY A 90 -1.76 -16.18 -4.06
N VAL A 91 -1.33 -14.94 -3.78
CA VAL A 91 0.09 -14.59 -3.70
C VAL A 91 0.66 -15.08 -2.37
N GLU A 92 1.66 -15.94 -2.42
CA GLU A 92 2.40 -16.39 -1.24
C GLU A 92 3.22 -15.24 -0.64
N ALA A 93 3.36 -15.20 0.69
CA ALA A 93 4.24 -14.24 1.32
C ALA A 93 5.71 -14.56 0.98
N GLY A 94 6.48 -13.56 0.58
CA GLY A 94 7.88 -13.75 0.22
C GLY A 94 8.47 -12.57 -0.52
N MET A 95 9.70 -12.76 -1.03
CA MET A 95 10.41 -11.78 -1.83
C MET A 95 10.07 -11.96 -3.31
N TYR A 96 9.84 -10.83 -3.98
CA TYR A 96 9.51 -10.77 -5.41
C TYR A 96 10.21 -9.58 -6.06
N SER A 97 10.43 -9.71 -7.36
CA SER A 97 10.70 -8.57 -8.24
C SER A 97 9.39 -7.87 -8.58
N LEU A 98 9.21 -6.65 -8.07
CA LEU A 98 8.04 -5.81 -8.34
C LEU A 98 8.26 -4.93 -9.58
N HIS A 99 7.40 -5.10 -10.58
CA HIS A 99 7.26 -4.17 -11.70
C HIS A 99 5.94 -3.43 -11.53
N CYS A 100 5.98 -2.11 -11.33
CA CYS A 100 4.79 -1.31 -11.05
C CYS A 100 4.99 0.07 -11.68
N LEU A 101 4.82 0.09 -13.01
CA LEU A 101 5.17 1.22 -13.87
C LEU A 101 3.89 1.99 -14.24
N PRO A 102 3.65 3.18 -13.67
CA PRO A 102 2.47 3.97 -13.99
C PRO A 102 2.49 4.49 -15.43
N LEU A 103 1.30 4.73 -15.98
CA LEU A 103 1.18 5.50 -17.22
C LEU A 103 1.81 6.90 -17.05
N ARG A 104 2.48 7.38 -18.11
CA ARG A 104 3.08 8.71 -18.12
C ARG A 104 2.00 9.77 -18.38
N LEU A 105 1.36 10.25 -17.31
CA LEU A 105 0.33 11.28 -17.34
C LEU A 105 0.87 12.59 -16.77
N VAL A 106 1.15 13.57 -17.63
CA VAL A 106 1.71 14.86 -17.21
C VAL A 106 0.68 15.66 -16.42
N GLY A 107 1.07 16.15 -15.24
CA GLY A 107 0.21 16.95 -14.36
C GLY A 107 -0.81 16.17 -13.53
N ALA A 108 -0.80 14.83 -13.61
CA ALA A 108 -1.70 14.00 -12.81
C ALA A 108 -1.14 13.75 -11.39
N GLU A 109 -2.04 13.63 -10.42
CA GLU A 109 -1.72 13.32 -9.00
C GLU A 109 -1.48 11.83 -8.76
N GLY A 110 -1.75 11.00 -9.77
CA GLY A 110 -1.58 9.56 -9.78
C GLY A 110 -1.85 9.00 -11.17
N ALA A 111 -1.58 7.72 -11.38
CA ALA A 111 -1.84 7.06 -12.66
C ALA A 111 -2.13 5.57 -12.46
N PRO A 112 -3.02 4.99 -13.30
CA PRO A 112 -3.22 3.55 -13.30
C PRO A 112 -1.91 2.85 -13.72
N THR A 113 -1.73 1.65 -13.19
CA THR A 113 -0.50 0.88 -13.36
C THR A 113 -0.82 -0.61 -13.44
N ARG A 114 -0.03 -1.34 -14.23
CA ARG A 114 -0.01 -2.80 -14.19
C ARG A 114 1.09 -3.21 -13.22
N CYS A 115 0.72 -3.60 -12.00
CA CYS A 115 1.69 -4.10 -11.03
C CYS A 115 1.80 -5.63 -11.14
N ILE A 116 3.02 -6.12 -11.32
CA ILE A 116 3.36 -7.51 -11.59
C ILE A 116 4.43 -7.95 -10.59
N LEU A 117 4.22 -9.13 -10.01
CA LEU A 117 5.20 -9.81 -9.16
C LEU A 117 5.82 -10.96 -9.96
N ILE A 118 7.14 -11.03 -9.95
CA ILE A 118 7.93 -12.11 -10.54
C ILE A 118 8.79 -12.71 -9.43
N LYS A 119 8.74 -14.03 -9.27
CA LYS A 119 9.54 -14.76 -8.28
C LYS A 119 10.93 -15.03 -8.83
#